data_AF-A0A2N2V596-F1
#
_entry.id   AF-A0A2N2V596-F1
#
_cell.length_a   1.000
_cell.length_b   1.000
_cell.length_c   1.000
_cell.angle_alpha   90.00
_cell.angle_beta   90.00
_cell.angle_gamma   90.00
#
_symmetry.space_group_name_H-M   'P 1'
#
loop_
_entity.id
_entity.type
_entity.pdbx_description
1 polymer ?
#
loop_
_entity_poly.entity_id
_entity_poly.type
_entity_poly.pdbx_seq_one_letter_code
_entity_poly.pdbx_strand_id
1 'polypeptide(L)'
;MDISSRGLLPELLVLDIPEVDAQHEAIFYRIENLKFHCIEQNDLPEAVVGDLLDYLSEHFATEERIAAARQLDFTDHARMHRETLTTLRGWVRVVLSGQRDVFSFLRYLEIWFERHIREEDQPFAAELHAREARTGAMS
;
A
#
# COMPACT_ATOMS: atom_id res chain seq x y z
N MET A 1 -0.20 21.58 -9.54
CA MET A 1 -1.18 20.81 -10.33
C MET A 1 -2.00 20.04 -9.31
N ASP A 2 -3.33 20.13 -9.34
CA ASP A 2 -4.18 19.37 -8.41
C ASP A 2 -4.28 17.94 -8.97
N ILE A 3 -3.47 17.02 -8.43
CA ILE A 3 -3.58 15.61 -8.79
C ILE A 3 -4.90 15.15 -8.17
N SER A 4 -5.91 14.90 -8.99
CA SER A 4 -7.16 14.31 -8.50
C SER A 4 -6.84 12.96 -7.88
N SER A 5 -7.31 12.73 -6.64
CA SER A 5 -7.15 11.42 -5.99
C SER A 5 -7.99 10.32 -6.66
N ARG A 6 -8.98 10.68 -7.49
CA ARG A 6 -9.90 9.73 -8.13
C ARG A 6 -9.34 9.13 -9.40
N GLY A 7 -9.55 7.83 -9.58
CA GLY A 7 -9.21 7.05 -10.76
C GLY A 7 -7.75 6.61 -10.82
N LEU A 8 -7.03 6.65 -9.70
CA LEU A 8 -5.62 6.28 -9.65
C LEU A 8 -5.40 4.79 -9.38
N LEU A 9 -6.39 4.10 -8.79
CA LEU A 9 -6.36 2.65 -8.65
C LEU A 9 -6.70 2.00 -10.00
N PRO A 10 -5.79 1.22 -10.61
CA PRO A 10 -6.10 0.48 -11.83
C PRO A 10 -7.25 -0.51 -11.62
N GLU A 11 -8.17 -0.61 -12.58
CA GLU A 11 -9.34 -1.52 -12.49
C GLU A 11 -8.94 -2.98 -12.23
N LEU A 12 -7.79 -3.42 -12.76
CA LEU A 12 -7.26 -4.78 -12.55
C LEU A 12 -6.75 -5.05 -11.13
N LEU A 13 -6.67 -4.02 -10.29
CA LEU A 13 -6.18 -4.08 -8.91
C LEU A 13 -7.29 -3.86 -7.87
N VAL A 14 -8.53 -3.65 -8.32
CA VAL A 14 -9.69 -3.53 -7.44
C VAL A 14 -9.99 -4.88 -6.80
N LEU A 15 -10.25 -4.88 -5.49
CA LEU A 15 -10.48 -6.07 -4.68
C LEU A 15 -11.95 -6.33 -4.36
N ASP A 16 -12.85 -5.38 -4.70
CA ASP A 16 -14.25 -5.35 -4.27
C ASP A 16 -14.38 -5.31 -2.73
N ILE A 17 -13.44 -4.66 -2.05
CA ILE A 17 -13.46 -4.39 -0.62
C ILE A 17 -13.40 -2.87 -0.45
N PRO A 18 -14.56 -2.17 -0.32
CA PRO A 18 -14.63 -0.71 -0.47
C PRO A 18 -13.66 0.09 0.41
N GLU A 19 -13.42 -0.37 1.64
CA GLU A 19 -12.48 0.28 2.57
C GLU A 19 -11.02 0.14 2.09
N VAL A 20 -10.64 -1.04 1.58
CA VAL A 20 -9.28 -1.34 1.11
C VAL A 20 -9.04 -0.69 -0.26
N ASP A 21 -10.01 -0.74 -1.18
CA ASP A 21 -9.89 -0.08 -2.48
C ASP A 21 -9.70 1.44 -2.34
N ALA A 22 -10.43 2.06 -1.40
CA ALA A 22 -10.24 3.48 -1.08
C ALA A 22 -8.85 3.77 -0.48
N GLN A 23 -8.31 2.85 0.33
CA GLN A 23 -6.94 2.96 0.84
C GLN A 23 -5.91 2.80 -0.27
N HIS A 24 -6.08 1.85 -1.18
CA HIS A 24 -5.18 1.67 -2.32
C HIS A 24 -5.14 2.90 -3.22
N GLU A 25 -6.30 3.45 -3.56
CA GLU A 25 -6.39 4.69 -4.34
C GLU A 25 -5.65 5.85 -3.63
N ALA A 26 -5.83 5.97 -2.31
CA ALA A 26 -5.16 6.99 -1.51
C ALA A 26 -3.64 6.77 -1.36
N ILE A 27 -3.14 5.53 -1.46
CA ILE A 27 -1.71 5.22 -1.51
C ILE A 27 -1.14 5.57 -2.88
N PHE A 28 -1.81 5.19 -3.98
CA PHE A 28 -1.41 5.60 -5.34
C PHE A 28 -1.31 7.13 -5.44
N TYR A 29 -2.30 7.85 -4.90
CA TYR A 29 -2.25 9.32 -4.81
C TYR A 29 -1.00 9.82 -4.08
N ARG A 30 -0.67 9.26 -2.92
CA ARG A 30 0.50 9.66 -2.13
C ARG A 30 1.81 9.36 -2.84
N ILE A 31 1.90 8.24 -3.55
CA ILE A 31 3.07 7.89 -4.38
C ILE A 31 3.25 8.93 -5.49
N GLU A 32 2.19 9.27 -6.23
CA GLU A 32 2.24 10.28 -7.29
C GLU A 32 2.55 11.68 -6.74
N ASN A 33 1.97 12.06 -5.60
CA ASN A 33 2.27 13.32 -4.94
C ASN A 33 3.75 13.39 -4.49
N LEU A 34 4.26 12.31 -3.90
CA LEU A 34 5.67 12.20 -3.51
C LEU A 34 6.58 12.36 -4.73
N LYS A 35 6.29 11.65 -5.81
CA LYS A 35 7.03 11.73 -7.08
C LYS A 35 7.05 13.15 -7.66
N PHE A 36 5.91 13.84 -7.66
CA PHE A 36 5.82 15.24 -8.11
C PHE A 36 6.80 16.13 -7.32
N HIS A 37 6.75 16.07 -5.99
CA HIS A 37 7.66 16.85 -5.14
C HIS A 37 9.13 16.49 -5.34
N CYS A 38 9.44 15.20 -5.50
CA CYS A 38 10.80 14.75 -5.77
C CYS A 38 11.35 15.28 -7.10
N ILE A 39 10.53 15.37 -8.14
CA ILE A 39 10.94 15.92 -9.44
C ILE A 39 11.17 17.43 -9.33
N GLU A 40 10.27 18.16 -8.66
CA GLU A 40 10.37 19.62 -8.48
C GLU A 40 11.60 20.02 -7.65
N GLN A 41 11.91 19.25 -6.60
CA GLN A 41 12.95 19.61 -5.62
C GLN A 41 14.28 18.87 -5.86
N ASN A 42 14.27 17.82 -6.69
CA ASN A 42 15.38 16.87 -6.83
C ASN A 42 15.90 16.32 -5.49
N ASP A 43 14.98 16.13 -4.54
CA ASP A 43 15.23 15.65 -3.18
C ASP A 43 14.01 14.89 -2.64
N LEU A 44 14.16 14.15 -1.55
CA LEU A 44 13.06 13.43 -0.90
C LEU A 44 12.40 14.31 0.19
N PRO A 45 11.17 14.81 -0.01
CA PRO A 45 10.46 15.60 1.00
C PRO A 45 10.07 14.73 2.21
N GLU A 46 10.80 14.87 3.33
CA GLU A 46 10.66 14.04 4.54
C GLU A 46 9.22 13.97 5.06
N ALA A 47 8.51 15.11 5.10
CA ALA A 47 7.12 15.15 5.56
C ALA A 47 6.16 14.35 4.66
N VAL A 48 6.37 14.39 3.34
CA VAL A 48 5.48 13.72 2.37
C VAL A 48 5.74 12.22 2.35
N VAL A 49 7.01 11.79 2.42
CA VAL A 49 7.32 10.36 2.53
C VAL A 49 6.91 9.80 3.90
N GLY A 50 6.99 10.61 4.97
CA GLY A 50 6.48 10.25 6.29
C GLY A 50 4.98 9.96 6.26
N ASP A 51 4.17 10.86 5.70
CA ASP A 51 2.72 10.66 5.54
C ASP A 51 2.38 9.38 4.76
N LEU A 52 3.14 9.07 3.70
CA LEU A 52 2.96 7.81 2.98
C LEU A 52 3.25 6.57 3.85
N LEU A 53 4.34 6.58 4.63
CA LEU A 53 4.70 5.44 5.47
C LEU A 53 3.69 5.22 6.61
N ASP A 54 3.16 6.31 7.17
CA ASP A 54 2.14 6.23 8.20
C ASP A 54 0.83 5.68 7.62
N TYR A 55 0.42 6.16 6.44
CA TYR A 55 -0.78 5.67 5.77
C TYR A 55 -0.66 4.20 5.33
N LEU A 56 0.52 3.76 4.88
CA LEU A 56 0.79 2.33 4.63
C LEU A 56 0.62 1.50 5.90
N SER A 57 1.09 2.01 7.04
CA SER A 57 0.92 1.32 8.32
C SER A 57 -0.56 1.21 8.74
N GLU A 58 -1.36 2.24 8.47
CA GLU A 58 -2.81 2.23 8.72
C GLU A 58 -3.55 1.24 7.80
N HIS A 59 -3.17 1.22 6.53
CA HIS A 59 -3.69 0.28 5.56
C HIS A 59 -3.41 -1.17 5.95
N PHE A 60 -2.16 -1.50 6.30
CA PHE A 60 -1.80 -2.84 6.77
C PHE A 60 -2.58 -3.27 8.03
N ALA A 61 -2.77 -2.34 8.98
CA ALA A 61 -3.59 -2.60 10.16
C ALA A 61 -5.07 -2.85 9.82
N THR A 62 -5.57 -2.23 8.75
CA THR A 62 -6.94 -2.40 8.27
C THR A 62 -7.15 -3.81 7.72
N GLU A 63 -6.23 -4.29 6.89
CA GLU A 63 -6.31 -5.66 6.36
C GLU A 63 -6.20 -6.72 7.46
N GLU A 64 -5.23 -6.56 8.38
CA GLU A 64 -5.06 -7.45 9.52
C GLU A 64 -6.34 -7.51 10.37
N ARG A 65 -7.00 -6.36 10.60
CA ARG A 65 -8.29 -6.27 11.30
C ARG A 65 -9.39 -7.02 10.55
N ILE A 66 -9.50 -6.85 9.23
CA ILE A 66 -10.51 -7.52 8.40
C ILE A 66 -10.29 -9.04 8.44
N ALA A 67 -9.05 -9.49 8.26
CA ALA A 67 -8.70 -10.91 8.31
C ALA A 67 -9.02 -11.52 9.67
N ALA A 68 -8.65 -10.85 10.76
CA ALA A 68 -8.94 -11.29 12.13
C ALA A 68 -10.45 -11.40 12.40
N ALA A 69 -11.24 -10.43 11.94
CA ALA A 69 -12.70 -10.44 12.09
C ALA A 69 -13.35 -11.66 11.41
N ARG A 70 -12.72 -12.21 10.37
CA ARG A 70 -13.21 -13.37 9.61
C ARG A 70 -12.43 -14.66 9.87
N GLN A 71 -11.52 -14.65 10.86
CA GLN A 71 -10.69 -15.80 11.24
C GLN A 71 -9.92 -16.38 10.05
N LEU A 72 -9.41 -15.52 9.18
CA LEU A 72 -8.53 -15.92 8.09
C LEU A 72 -7.09 -16.01 8.60
N ASP A 73 -6.33 -16.99 8.11
CA ASP A 73 -4.89 -17.01 8.36
C ASP A 73 -4.23 -15.91 7.55
N PHE A 74 -3.64 -14.96 8.26
CA PHE A 74 -3.01 -13.76 7.71
C PHE A 74 -1.56 -13.62 8.20
N THR A 75 -0.98 -14.70 8.74
CA THR A 75 0.29 -14.66 9.47
C THR A 75 1.46 -14.26 8.58
N ASP A 76 1.57 -14.87 7.39
CA ASP A 76 2.63 -14.58 6.44
C ASP A 76 2.48 -13.20 5.80
N HIS A 77 1.25 -12.80 5.47
CA HIS A 77 0.96 -11.48 4.94
C HIS A 77 1.31 -10.37 5.96
N ALA A 78 0.87 -10.50 7.22
CA ALA A 78 1.25 -9.57 8.29
C ALA A 78 2.78 -9.52 8.53
N ARG A 79 3.48 -10.64 8.34
CA ARG A 79 4.95 -10.66 8.40
C ARG A 79 5.56 -9.86 7.26
N MET A 80 5.08 -10.04 6.02
CA MET A 80 5.47 -9.24 4.87
C MET A 80 5.28 -7.74 5.14
N HIS A 81 4.12 -7.32 5.67
CA HIS A 81 3.85 -5.92 6.03
C HIS A 81 4.94 -5.30 6.92
N ARG A 82 5.31 -6.01 7.99
CA ARG A 82 6.36 -5.54 8.93
C ARG A 82 7.73 -5.46 8.27
N GLU A 83 8.09 -6.46 7.46
CA GLU A 83 9.36 -6.51 6.73
C GLU A 83 9.45 -5.38 5.69
N THR A 84 8.36 -5.11 4.98
CA THR A 84 8.23 -4.01 4.03
C THR A 84 8.37 -2.66 4.70
N LEU A 85 7.62 -2.36 5.77
CA LEU A 85 7.73 -1.08 6.48
C LEU A 85 9.14 -0.85 7.01
N THR A 86 9.79 -1.90 7.51
CA THR A 86 11.19 -1.85 7.96
C THR A 86 12.12 -1.50 6.80
N THR A 87 11.93 -2.14 5.65
CA THR A 87 12.72 -1.90 4.43
C THR A 87 12.53 -0.48 3.92
N LEU A 88 11.30 -0.02 3.77
CA LEU A 88 10.98 1.33 3.29
C LEU A 88 11.56 2.41 4.22
N ARG A 89 11.37 2.29 5.54
CA ARG A 89 11.99 3.20 6.53
C ARG A 89 13.52 3.17 6.49
N GLY A 90 14.12 2.02 6.17
CA GLY A 90 15.55 1.89 5.92
C GLY A 90 15.99 2.68 4.68
N TRP A 91 15.29 2.50 3.57
CA TRP A 91 15.59 3.19 2.32
C TRP A 91 15.43 4.70 2.43
N VAL A 92 14.38 5.19 3.09
CA VAL A 92 14.18 6.62 3.34
C VAL A 92 15.40 7.23 4.05
N ARG A 93 15.90 6.58 5.12
CA ARG A 93 17.11 7.04 5.81
C ARG A 93 18.34 7.09 4.91
N VAL A 94 18.52 6.10 4.04
CA VAL A 94 19.64 6.05 3.08
C VAL A 94 19.53 7.19 2.06
N VAL A 95 18.33 7.44 1.52
CA VAL A 95 18.07 8.52 0.55
C VAL A 95 18.30 9.89 1.19
N LEU A 96 17.72 10.15 2.38
CA LEU A 96 17.89 11.41 3.11
C LEU A 96 19.36 11.68 3.49
N SER A 97 20.18 10.63 3.63
CA SER A 97 21.62 10.78 3.87
C SER A 97 22.46 11.04 2.60
N GLY A 98 21.84 11.08 1.42
CA GLY A 98 22.50 11.27 0.13
C GLY A 98 23.25 10.03 -0.39
N GLN A 99 23.10 8.88 0.25
CA GLN A 99 23.79 7.63 -0.14
C GLN A 99 23.11 6.89 -1.30
N ARG A 100 21.89 7.29 -1.66
CA ARG A 100 21.11 6.73 -2.78
C ARG A 100 20.26 7.82 -3.41
N ASP A 101 20.08 7.75 -4.73
CA ASP A 101 19.22 8.70 -5.44
C ASP A 101 17.73 8.46 -5.14
N VAL A 102 16.97 9.56 -5.11
CA VAL A 102 15.53 9.54 -4.82
C VAL A 102 14.72 8.79 -5.89
N PHE A 103 15.14 8.81 -7.15
CA PHE A 103 14.40 8.20 -8.26
C PHE A 103 14.43 6.67 -8.23
N SER A 104 15.52 6.07 -7.76
CA SER A 104 15.60 4.63 -7.50
C SER A 104 14.65 4.19 -6.40
N PHE A 105 14.45 5.01 -5.36
CA PHE A 105 13.46 4.74 -4.32
C PHE A 105 12.03 4.86 -4.84
N LEU A 106 11.72 5.91 -5.61
CA LEU A 106 10.39 6.08 -6.23
C LEU A 106 10.02 4.90 -7.14
N ARG A 107 10.93 4.49 -8.03
CA ARG A 107 10.70 3.35 -8.92
C ARG A 107 10.45 2.05 -8.15
N TYR A 108 11.20 1.84 -7.06
CA TYR A 108 10.98 0.68 -6.20
C TYR A 108 9.58 0.71 -5.58
N LEU A 109 9.17 1.86 -5.03
CA LEU A 109 7.89 2.04 -4.36
C LEU A 109 6.70 1.81 -5.30
N GLU A 110 6.73 2.38 -6.51
CA GLU A 110 5.69 2.19 -7.54
C GLU A 110 5.52 0.71 -7.91
N ILE A 111 6.63 0.03 -8.22
CA ILE A 111 6.61 -1.39 -8.61
C ILE A 111 6.19 -2.27 -7.44
N TRP A 112 6.70 -1.98 -6.25
CA TRP A 112 6.42 -2.75 -5.05
C TRP A 112 4.94 -2.71 -4.70
N PHE A 113 4.30 -1.54 -4.73
CA PHE A 113 2.92 -1.41 -4.29
C PHE A 113 1.95 -2.14 -5.23
N GLU A 114 2.11 -1.99 -6.55
CA GLU A 114 1.33 -2.75 -7.53
C GLU A 114 1.50 -4.27 -7.33
N ARG A 115 2.75 -4.70 -7.10
CA ARG A 115 3.08 -6.10 -6.92
C ARG A 115 2.46 -6.66 -5.63
N HIS A 116 2.48 -5.91 -4.55
CA HIS A 116 1.86 -6.27 -3.27
C HIS A 116 0.36 -6.52 -3.44
N ILE A 117 -0.35 -5.61 -4.11
CA ILE A 117 -1.79 -5.80 -4.37
C ILE A 117 -2.06 -7.09 -5.15
N ARG A 118 -1.29 -7.33 -6.21
CA ARG A 118 -1.45 -8.52 -7.06
C ARG A 118 -1.11 -9.83 -6.36
N GLU A 119 0.00 -9.85 -5.64
CA GLU A 119 0.58 -11.10 -5.14
C GLU A 119 0.09 -11.46 -3.74
N GLU A 120 -0.42 -10.49 -2.97
CA GLU A 120 -0.82 -10.68 -1.57
C GLU A 120 -2.29 -10.31 -1.33
N ASP A 121 -2.71 -9.11 -1.75
CA ASP A 121 -4.05 -8.59 -1.39
C ASP A 121 -5.16 -9.23 -2.22
N GLN A 122 -4.91 -9.51 -3.50
CA GLN A 122 -5.85 -10.23 -4.37
C GLN A 122 -6.13 -11.66 -3.87
N PRO A 123 -5.11 -12.48 -3.53
CA PRO A 123 -5.35 -13.76 -2.85
C PRO A 123 -6.12 -13.63 -1.54
N PHE A 124 -5.79 -12.63 -0.72
CA PHE A 124 -6.52 -12.35 0.52
C PHE A 124 -8.00 -12.03 0.26
N ALA A 125 -8.29 -11.12 -0.67
CA ALA A 125 -9.64 -10.75 -1.05
C ALA A 125 -10.44 -11.95 -1.57
N ALA A 126 -9.82 -12.81 -2.40
CA ALA A 126 -10.45 -14.02 -2.90
C ALA A 126 -10.89 -14.96 -1.77
N GLU A 127 -10.04 -15.21 -0.77
CA GLU A 127 -10.42 -16.04 0.39
C GLU A 127 -11.48 -15.37 1.26
N LEU A 128 -11.42 -14.05 1.45
CA LEU A 128 -12.42 -13.27 2.17
C LEU A 128 -13.81 -13.42 1.55
N HIS A 129 -13.92 -13.18 0.24
CA HIS A 129 -15.17 -13.32 -0.52
C HIS A 129 -15.70 -14.76 -0.48
N ALA A 130 -14.82 -15.75 -0.59
CA ALA A 130 -15.19 -17.16 -0.47
C ALA A 130 -15.71 -17.51 0.94
N ARG A 131 -15.20 -16.88 2.00
CA ARG A 131 -15.70 -17.05 3.37
C ARG A 131 -17.06 -16.38 3.57
N GLU A 132 -17.25 -15.20 2.98
CA GLU A 132 -18.52 -14.46 3.03
C GLU A 132 -19.66 -15.21 2.36
N ALA A 133 -19.42 -15.70 1.14
CA ALA A 133 -20.41 -16.48 0.40
C ALA A 133 -20.86 -17.73 1.17
N ARG A 134 -19.93 -18.42 1.86
CA ARG A 134 -20.24 -19.59 2.69
C ARG A 134 -21.09 -19.24 3.91
N THR A 135 -20.81 -18.12 4.56
CA THR A 135 -21.53 -17.67 5.76
C THR A 135 -22.95 -17.18 5.40
N GLY A 136 -23.07 -16.48 4.27
CA GLY A 136 -24.37 -16.02 3.73
C GLY A 136 -25.26 -17.15 3.23
N ALA A 137 -24.70 -18.24 2.69
CA ALA A 137 -25.47 -19.42 2.27
C ALA A 137 -25.99 -20.30 3.43
N MET A 138 -25.48 -20.09 4.64
CA MET A 138 -25.86 -20.84 5.85
C MET A 138 -26.85 -20.08 6.75
N SER A 139 -27.19 -18.83 6.41
CA SER A 139 -28.15 -17.97 7.13
C SER A 139 -29.50 -17.92 6.40
#